data_AF-A0A7Y5F0Y5-F1
#
_entry.id   AF-A0A7Y5F0Y5-F1
#
_cell.length_a   1.000
_cell.length_b   1.000
_cell.length_c   1.000
_cell.angle_alpha   90.00
_cell.angle_beta   90.00
_cell.angle_gamma   90.00
#
_symmetry.space_group_name_H-M   'P 1'
#
loop_
_entity.id
_entity.type
_entity.pdbx_description
1 polymer ?
#
loop_
_entity_poly.entity_id
_entity_poly.type
_entity_poly.pdbx_seq_one_letter_code
_entity_poly.pdbx_strand_id
1 'polypeptide(L)'
;MKKILFLIVVVGFVLTMNCKGSSVSSAECEPIVNKLFENLSKELKPEEAEKVSMMKATLLPTIQKECMSGKYDLDCLSKATNIAALQACKK
;
A
#
# COMPACT_ATOMS: atom_id res chain seq x y z
N MET A 1 -10.52 -13.17 -40.74
CA MET A 1 -10.44 -11.69 -40.79
C MET A 1 -10.82 -11.14 -39.43
N LYS A 2 -9.99 -10.23 -38.88
CA LYS A 2 -10.23 -9.24 -37.79
C LYS A 2 -10.84 -9.76 -36.47
N LYS A 3 -10.03 -9.98 -35.41
CA LYS A 3 -9.48 -9.02 -34.43
C LYS A 3 -10.53 -8.40 -33.49
N ILE A 4 -10.12 -8.19 -32.24
CA ILE A 4 -10.77 -7.52 -31.07
C ILE A 4 -11.37 -8.57 -30.10
N LEU A 5 -10.72 -9.05 -29.03
CA LEU A 5 -9.85 -8.45 -27.99
C LEU A 5 -10.56 -7.34 -27.20
N PHE A 6 -11.31 -7.70 -26.16
CA PHE A 6 -11.70 -6.88 -24.99
C PHE A 6 -12.22 -7.87 -23.92
N LEU A 7 -11.42 -8.44 -23.01
CA LEU A 7 -10.88 -7.81 -21.79
C LEU A 7 -11.87 -6.84 -21.14
N ILE A 8 -13.02 -7.37 -20.72
CA ILE A 8 -13.93 -6.71 -19.78
C ILE A 8 -13.48 -7.10 -18.37
N VAL A 9 -12.39 -6.46 -17.94
CA VAL A 9 -12.05 -6.28 -16.52
C VAL A 9 -12.95 -5.16 -16.03
N VAL A 10 -14.13 -5.51 -15.53
CA VAL A 10 -14.95 -4.58 -14.74
C VAL A 10 -14.31 -4.50 -13.35
N VAL A 11 -13.17 -3.81 -13.28
CA VAL A 11 -12.82 -3.07 -12.07
C VAL A 11 -13.87 -1.97 -12.01
N GLY A 12 -14.90 -2.23 -11.20
CA GLY A 12 -15.96 -1.30 -10.88
C GLY A 12 -15.37 -0.08 -10.22
N PHE A 13 -14.97 0.85 -11.08
CA PHE A 13 -14.69 2.24 -10.81
C PHE A 13 -15.99 2.90 -10.34
N VAL A 14 -16.35 2.68 -9.07
CA VAL A 14 -17.40 3.44 -8.41
C VAL A 14 -16.72 4.68 -7.82
N LEU A 15 -16.54 5.67 -8.70
CA LEU A 15 -16.49 7.07 -8.30
C LEU A 15 -17.86 7.44 -7.71
N THR A 16 -18.04 7.27 -6.41
CA THR A 16 -19.05 8.02 -5.67
C THR A 16 -18.39 9.19 -4.96
N MET A 17 -18.70 10.36 -5.50
CA MET A 17 -18.63 11.67 -4.89
C MET A 17 -18.91 11.62 -3.38
N ASN A 18 -17.91 11.93 -2.57
CA ASN A 18 -18.02 12.76 -1.36
C ASN A 18 -16.62 12.97 -0.79
N CYS A 19 -16.13 14.21 -0.92
CA CYS A 19 -14.89 14.67 -0.35
C CYS A 19 -15.04 14.75 1.18
N LYS A 20 -14.77 13.66 1.89
CA LYS A 20 -14.57 13.64 3.35
C LYS A 20 -13.69 12.45 3.72
N GLY A 21 -12.40 12.56 3.35
CA GLY A 21 -11.33 11.61 3.65
C GLY A 21 -11.68 10.17 3.32
N SER A 22 -11.37 9.71 2.10
CA SER A 22 -11.59 8.31 1.68
C SER A 22 -10.99 7.36 2.70
N SER A 23 -11.82 6.84 3.59
CA SER A 23 -11.43 5.81 4.53
C SER A 23 -11.23 4.54 3.70
N VAL A 24 -9.98 4.16 3.50
CA VAL A 24 -9.62 2.93 2.79
C VAL A 24 -9.95 1.75 3.70
N SER A 25 -10.55 0.70 3.15
CA SER A 25 -10.93 -0.45 3.96
C SER A 25 -9.70 -1.21 4.48
N SER A 26 -9.82 -1.85 5.65
CA SER A 26 -8.76 -2.72 6.17
C SER A 26 -8.38 -3.82 5.18
N ALA A 27 -9.36 -4.36 4.45
CA ALA A 27 -9.15 -5.40 3.43
C ALA A 27 -8.25 -4.95 2.27
N GLU A 28 -8.21 -3.65 1.96
CA GLU A 28 -7.33 -3.09 0.94
C GLU A 28 -5.95 -2.74 1.50
N CYS A 29 -5.91 -2.18 2.72
CA CYS A 29 -4.66 -1.75 3.34
C CYS A 29 -3.81 -2.90 3.90
N GLU A 30 -4.41 -3.91 4.51
CA GLU A 30 -3.68 -5.06 5.08
C GLU A 30 -2.72 -5.73 4.11
N PRO A 31 -3.17 -6.20 2.92
CA PRO A 31 -2.28 -6.88 1.99
C PRO A 31 -1.18 -5.95 1.45
N ILE A 32 -1.47 -4.65 1.26
CA ILE A 32 -0.50 -3.66 0.79
C ILE A 32 0.59 -3.44 1.84
N VAL A 33 0.21 -3.19 3.09
CA VAL A 33 1.16 -2.93 4.18
C VAL A 33 1.96 -4.18 4.52
N ASN A 34 1.34 -5.36 4.53
CA ASN A 34 2.07 -6.62 4.74
C ASN A 34 3.12 -6.85 3.63
N LYS A 35 2.74 -6.66 2.37
CA LYS A 35 3.63 -6.81 1.23
C LYS A 35 4.80 -5.82 1.26
N LEU A 36 4.56 -4.58 1.69
CA LEU A 36 5.62 -3.61 1.95
C LEU A 36 6.63 -4.17 2.95
N PHE A 37 6.21 -4.67 4.11
CA PHE A 37 7.15 -5.21 5.11
C PHE A 37 7.90 -6.45 4.59
N GLU A 38 7.25 -7.29 3.79
CA GLU A 38 7.95 -8.40 3.11
C GLU A 38 9.00 -7.91 2.11
N ASN A 39 8.69 -6.87 1.33
CA ASN A 39 9.65 -6.28 0.39
C ASN A 39 10.82 -5.62 1.13
N LEU A 40 10.52 -4.90 2.23
CA LEU A 40 11.55 -4.31 3.09
C LEU A 40 12.50 -5.39 3.61
N SER A 41 11.98 -6.51 4.11
CA SER A 41 12.82 -7.61 4.59
C SER A 41 13.67 -8.29 3.49
N LYS A 42 13.31 -8.17 2.22
CA LYS A 42 14.03 -8.77 1.08
C LYS A 42 15.08 -7.83 0.47
N GLU A 43 14.75 -6.54 0.38
CA GLU A 43 15.57 -5.54 -0.32
C GLU A 43 16.57 -4.83 0.61
N LEU A 44 16.31 -4.82 1.93
CA LEU A 44 17.17 -4.15 2.89
C LEU A 44 18.42 -4.96 3.22
N LYS A 45 19.51 -4.25 3.53
CA LYS A 45 20.71 -4.83 4.12
C LYS A 45 20.36 -5.51 5.46
N PRO A 46 21.12 -6.53 5.90
CA PRO A 46 20.82 -7.27 7.13
C PRO A 46 20.61 -6.38 8.37
N GLU A 47 21.45 -5.35 8.54
CA GLU A 47 21.32 -4.37 9.64
C GLU A 47 20.02 -3.55 9.58
N GLU A 48 19.52 -3.24 8.39
CA GLU A 48 18.27 -2.49 8.22
C GLU A 48 17.05 -3.40 8.29
N ALA A 49 17.16 -4.64 7.79
CA ALA A 49 16.13 -5.65 7.92
C ALA A 49 15.86 -6.00 9.39
N GLU A 50 16.89 -6.09 10.23
CA GLU A 50 16.76 -6.31 11.67
C GLU A 50 16.03 -5.14 12.36
N LYS A 51 16.40 -3.90 12.03
CA LYS A 51 15.71 -2.69 12.52
C LYS A 51 14.25 -2.65 12.10
N VAL A 52 13.95 -2.98 10.84
CA VAL A 52 12.56 -3.04 10.35
C VAL A 52 11.80 -4.16 11.03
N SER A 53 12.41 -5.32 11.27
CA SER A 53 11.79 -6.43 12.00
C SER A 53 11.44 -6.04 13.44
N MET A 54 12.36 -5.39 14.16
CA MET A 54 12.12 -4.87 15.51
C MET A 54 11.03 -3.79 15.54
N MET A 55 10.99 -2.92 14.53
CA MET A 55 10.01 -1.85 14.42
C MET A 55 8.68 -2.31 13.83
N LYS A 56 8.60 -3.48 13.20
CA LYS A 56 7.41 -3.99 12.49
C LYS A 56 6.19 -4.00 13.39
N ALA A 57 6.32 -4.48 14.62
CA ALA A 57 5.21 -4.53 15.59
C ALA A 57 4.61 -3.14 15.90
N THR A 58 5.43 -2.09 15.82
CA THR A 58 5.02 -0.69 16.09
C THR A 58 4.57 0.02 14.81
N LEU A 59 5.29 -0.19 13.71
CA LEU A 59 5.05 0.48 12.44
C LEU A 59 3.86 -0.11 11.68
N LEU A 60 3.66 -1.43 11.72
CA LEU A 60 2.55 -2.11 11.03
C LEU A 60 1.17 -1.52 11.40
N PRO A 61 0.75 -1.47 12.69
CA PRO A 61 -0.55 -0.92 13.05
C PRO A 61 -0.64 0.59 12.77
N THR A 62 0.48 1.32 12.89
CA THR A 62 0.53 2.76 12.60
C THR A 62 0.32 3.04 11.12
N ILE A 63 1.05 2.35 10.24
CA ILE A 63 0.96 2.49 8.79
C ILE A 63 -0.39 1.98 8.30
N GLN A 64 -0.92 0.88 8.83
CA GLN A 64 -2.28 0.42 8.53
C GLN A 64 -3.33 1.46 8.91
N LYS A 65 -3.25 2.04 10.11
CA LYS A 65 -4.18 3.10 10.53
C LYS A 65 -4.11 4.32 9.63
N GLU A 66 -2.91 4.76 9.27
CA GLU A 66 -2.69 5.88 8.36
C GLU A 66 -3.18 5.58 6.94
N CYS A 67 -2.97 4.35 6.45
CA CYS A 67 -3.48 3.87 5.16
C CYS A 67 -5.01 3.90 5.14
N MET A 68 -5.65 3.34 6.17
CA MET A 68 -7.11 3.37 6.32
C MET A 68 -7.67 4.78 6.49
N SER A 69 -6.87 5.70 7.02
CA SER A 69 -7.24 7.12 7.13
C SER A 69 -7.11 7.88 5.80
N GLY A 70 -6.69 7.21 4.72
CA GLY A 70 -6.50 7.82 3.40
C GLY A 70 -5.26 8.71 3.30
N LYS A 71 -4.33 8.64 4.28
CA LYS A 71 -3.09 9.44 4.28
C LYS A 71 -2.05 8.96 3.27
N TYR A 72 -2.20 7.76 2.74
CA TYR A 72 -1.30 7.22 1.73
C TYR A 72 -2.00 7.08 0.37
N ASP A 73 -1.21 7.23 -0.68
CA ASP A 73 -1.57 6.74 -2.01
C ASP A 73 -1.36 5.23 -2.08
N LEU A 74 -2.42 4.46 -2.35
CA LEU A 74 -2.39 3.00 -2.32
C LEU A 74 -1.55 2.41 -3.45
N ASP A 75 -1.59 3.02 -4.63
CA ASP A 75 -0.79 2.60 -5.78
C ASP A 75 0.70 2.80 -5.51
N CYS A 76 1.06 3.94 -4.91
CA CYS A 76 2.43 4.21 -4.46
C CYS A 76 2.85 3.24 -3.34
N LEU A 77 2.01 3.08 -2.32
CA LEU A 77 2.31 2.25 -1.15
C LEU A 77 2.54 0.78 -1.55
N SER A 78 1.78 0.28 -2.53
CA SER A 78 1.93 -1.10 -3.06
C SER A 78 3.26 -1.36 -3.78
N LYS A 79 3.95 -0.29 -4.21
CA LYS A 79 5.23 -0.33 -4.93
C LYS A 79 6.41 0.12 -4.08
N ALA A 80 6.17 0.59 -2.86
CA ALA A 80 7.23 1.03 -1.97
C ALA A 80 8.10 -0.16 -1.54
N THR A 81 9.42 -0.02 -1.74
CA THR A 81 10.42 -1.05 -1.44
C THR A 81 11.35 -0.67 -0.28
N ASN A 82 11.27 0.56 0.21
CA ASN A 82 12.05 1.07 1.34
C ASN A 82 11.23 2.06 2.19
N ILE A 83 11.69 2.34 3.42
CA ILE A 83 10.98 3.23 4.35
C ILE A 83 10.90 4.68 3.81
N ALA A 84 11.90 5.13 3.05
CA ALA A 84 11.86 6.48 2.45
C ALA A 84 10.75 6.58 1.39
N ALA A 85 10.57 5.54 0.57
CA ALA A 85 9.49 5.45 -0.40
C ALA A 85 8.11 5.47 0.28
N LEU A 86 8.00 4.89 1.47
CA LEU A 86 6.78 4.98 2.27
C LEU A 86 6.40 6.42 2.60
N GLN A 87 7.37 7.23 3.06
CA GLN A 87 7.14 8.64 3.37
C GLN A 87 6.77 9.43 2.10
N ALA A 88 7.37 9.10 0.95
CA ALA A 88 7.03 9.72 -0.33
C ALA A 88 5.61 9.37 -0.82
N CYS A 89 5.02 8.28 -0.33
CA CYS A 89 3.64 7.88 -0.65
C CYS A 89 2.58 8.57 0.23
N LYS A 90 2.97 9.40 1.21
CA LYS A 90 2.01 10.21 1.97
C LYS A 90 1.43 11.33 1.09
N LYS A 91 0.13 11.55 1.24
CA LYS A 91 -0.61 12.66 0.62
C LYS A 91 -0.55 13.92 1.46
#